data_AF-A0A7S2CG64-F1
#
_entry.id   AF-A0A7S2CG64-F1
#
_cell.length_a   1.000
_cell.length_b   1.000
_cell.length_c   1.000
_cell.angle_alpha   90.00
_cell.angle_beta   90.00
_cell.angle_gamma   90.00
#
_symmetry.space_group_name_H-M   'P 1'
#
loop_
_entity.id
_entity.type
_entity.pdbx_description
1 polymer ?
#
loop_
_entity_poly.entity_id
_entity_poly.type
_entity_poly.pdbx_seq_one_letter_code
_entity_poly.pdbx_strand_id
1 'polypeptide(L)'
;GEQGCDGNLLYDRAVSLGCTHIAGHLAVVDTQLMSLEALSGLAHVGSLLVAYNQRLTSLTGLASLTTVNGALSILHNNVLSDLDGLSALRTAAGPVYVDSNARLASVGALCNATI
;
A
#
# COMPACT_ATOMS: atom_id res chain seq x y z
N GLY A 1 4.24 19.28 7.68
CA GLY A 1 3.62 19.84 6.48
C GLY A 1 3.43 18.70 5.51
N GLU A 2 2.22 18.52 5.00
CA GLU A 2 1.89 17.44 4.07
C GLU A 2 2.62 17.66 2.75
N GLN A 3 3.59 16.79 2.43
CA GLN A 3 4.23 16.79 1.12
C GLN A 3 3.32 16.06 0.13
N GLY A 4 2.60 16.84 -0.66
CA GLY A 4 1.80 16.36 -1.79
C GLY A 4 2.68 16.03 -2.99
N CYS A 5 2.33 14.97 -3.70
CA CYS A 5 2.96 14.52 -4.92
C CYS A 5 1.90 14.25 -5.99
N ASP A 6 2.13 14.79 -7.18
CA ASP A 6 1.20 14.66 -8.30
C ASP A 6 1.56 13.48 -9.22
N GLY A 7 0.52 12.92 -9.85
CA GLY A 7 0.66 11.88 -10.86
C GLY A 7 0.83 10.46 -10.33
N ASN A 8 1.17 9.56 -11.24
CA ASN A 8 1.39 8.14 -10.94
C ASN A 8 2.88 7.92 -10.62
N LEU A 9 3.16 7.29 -9.49
CA LEU A 9 4.51 7.12 -8.96
C LEU A 9 4.82 5.64 -8.75
N LEU A 10 6.07 5.29 -9.02
CA LEU A 10 6.67 4.06 -8.50
C LEU A 10 7.18 4.32 -7.07
N TYR A 11 7.38 3.24 -6.31
CA TYR A 11 7.93 3.26 -4.95
C TYR A 11 9.12 4.21 -4.79
N ASP A 12 10.19 4.02 -5.57
CA ASP A 12 11.43 4.81 -5.44
C ASP A 12 11.20 6.30 -5.66
N ARG A 13 10.27 6.64 -6.56
CA ARG A 13 9.94 8.04 -6.84
C ARG A 13 9.19 8.66 -5.67
N ALA A 14 8.21 7.95 -5.12
CA ALA A 14 7.47 8.42 -3.94
C ALA A 14 8.40 8.64 -2.74
N VAL A 15 9.33 7.72 -2.51
CA VAL A 15 10.36 7.82 -1.46
C VAL A 15 11.30 8.99 -1.72
N SER A 16 11.83 9.14 -2.95
CA SER A 16 12.76 10.24 -3.29
C SER A 16 12.16 11.63 -3.10
N LEU A 17 10.83 11.74 -3.22
CA LEU A 17 10.08 12.97 -3.05
C LEU A 17 9.57 13.18 -1.61
N GLY A 18 9.73 12.18 -0.73
CA GLY A 18 9.19 12.23 0.62
C GLY A 18 7.66 12.37 0.65
N CYS A 19 6.96 11.73 -0.28
CA CYS A 19 5.51 11.88 -0.43
C CYS A 19 4.76 11.42 0.81
N THR A 20 3.88 12.27 1.30
CA THR A 20 2.89 11.92 2.34
C THR A 20 1.48 11.80 1.75
N HIS A 21 1.25 12.41 0.58
CA HIS A 21 -0.01 12.40 -0.13
C HIS A 21 0.27 12.23 -1.62
N ILE A 22 -0.34 11.23 -2.26
CA ILE A 22 -0.21 10.97 -3.70
C ILE A 22 -1.60 11.04 -4.31
N ALA A 23 -1.90 12.06 -5.11
CA ALA A 23 -3.23 12.18 -5.72
C ALA A 23 -3.51 11.06 -6.74
N GLY A 24 -2.47 10.56 -7.40
CA GLY A 24 -2.55 9.52 -8.42
C GLY A 24 -2.26 8.11 -7.89
N HIS A 25 -1.79 7.27 -8.79
CA HIS A 25 -1.49 5.87 -8.50
C HIS A 25 -0.11 5.69 -7.87
N LEU A 26 0.00 4.88 -6.81
CA LEU A 26 1.28 4.35 -6.33
C LEU A 26 1.39 2.87 -6.70
N ALA A 27 2.46 2.54 -7.43
CA ALA A 27 2.81 1.17 -7.81
C ALA A 27 4.09 0.70 -7.09
N VAL A 28 3.98 -0.41 -6.38
CA VAL A 28 5.08 -1.19 -5.81
C VAL A 28 5.04 -2.55 -6.50
N VAL A 29 5.74 -2.66 -7.63
CA VAL A 29 5.63 -3.84 -8.51
C VAL A 29 7.00 -4.40 -8.84
N ASP A 30 7.15 -5.72 -8.74
CA ASP A 30 8.36 -6.47 -9.11
C ASP A 30 9.64 -5.93 -8.45
N THR A 31 9.54 -5.60 -7.16
CA THR A 31 10.68 -5.07 -6.38
C THR A 31 11.40 -6.17 -5.60
N GLN A 32 12.64 -5.89 -5.20
CA GLN A 32 13.41 -6.74 -4.29
C GLN A 32 13.27 -6.33 -2.81
N LEU A 33 12.29 -5.47 -2.50
CA LEU A 33 12.06 -4.93 -1.17
C LEU A 33 11.57 -6.02 -0.21
N MET A 34 12.05 -5.97 1.03
CA MET A 34 11.51 -6.76 2.13
C MET A 34 10.46 -6.00 2.94
N SER A 35 10.52 -4.67 2.92
CA SER A 35 9.62 -3.78 3.65
C SER A 35 9.35 -2.49 2.87
N LEU A 36 8.29 -1.78 3.26
CA LEU A 36 7.92 -0.48 2.69
C LEU A 36 8.22 0.68 3.65
N GLU A 37 9.09 0.50 4.65
CA GLU A 37 9.28 1.46 5.77
C GLU A 37 9.55 2.91 5.33
N ALA A 38 10.19 3.11 4.18
CA ALA A 38 10.41 4.44 3.61
C ALA A 38 9.12 5.18 3.20
N LEU A 39 7.96 4.52 3.20
CA LEU A 39 6.64 5.10 3.00
C LEU A 39 5.90 5.41 4.32
N SER A 40 6.55 5.31 5.48
CA SER A 40 5.90 5.46 6.81
C SER A 40 5.12 6.76 7.03
N GLY A 41 5.39 7.81 6.24
CA GLY A 41 4.65 9.07 6.24
C GLY A 41 3.48 9.15 5.25
N LEU A 42 3.26 8.13 4.40
CA LEU A 42 2.21 8.13 3.39
C LEU A 42 0.84 7.94 4.05
N ALA A 43 0.01 8.99 4.00
CA ALA A 43 -1.32 9.02 4.59
C ALA A 43 -2.44 8.84 3.55
N HIS A 44 -2.21 9.30 2.31
CA HIS A 44 -3.23 9.32 1.27
C HIS A 44 -2.67 8.88 -0.08
N VAL A 45 -3.45 8.07 -0.80
CA VAL A 45 -3.15 7.69 -2.18
C VAL A 45 -4.42 7.66 -3.04
N GLY A 46 -4.29 8.01 -4.32
CA GLY A 46 -5.34 7.81 -5.32
C GLY A 46 -5.65 6.32 -5.46
N SER A 47 -4.74 5.52 -6.00
CA SER A 47 -4.88 4.05 -6.04
C SER A 47 -3.57 3.39 -5.65
N LEU A 48 -3.62 2.24 -4.98
CA LEU A 48 -2.45 1.51 -4.53
C LEU A 48 -2.39 0.13 -5.18
N LEU A 49 -1.28 -0.16 -5.86
CA LEU A 49 -0.94 -1.50 -6.36
C LEU A 49 0.34 -1.98 -5.70
N VAL A 50 0.24 -3.09 -4.96
CA VAL A 50 1.38 -3.83 -4.42
C VAL A 50 1.35 -5.21 -5.06
N ALA A 51 2.21 -5.46 -6.05
CA ALA A 51 2.15 -6.70 -6.82
C ALA A 51 3.49 -7.33 -7.15
N TYR A 52 3.52 -8.66 -7.23
CA TYR A 52 4.68 -9.45 -7.65
C TYR A 52 5.95 -9.23 -6.80
N ASN A 53 5.83 -8.77 -5.55
CA ASN A 53 6.99 -8.56 -4.67
C ASN A 53 7.31 -9.86 -3.91
N GLN A 54 8.16 -10.71 -4.49
CA GLN A 54 8.45 -12.06 -3.96
C GLN A 54 9.19 -12.07 -2.61
N ARG A 55 9.74 -10.93 -2.18
CA ARG A 55 10.49 -10.79 -0.93
C ARG A 55 9.80 -9.94 0.13
N LEU A 56 8.68 -9.29 -0.22
CA LEU A 56 7.98 -8.36 0.66
C LEU A 56 7.22 -9.14 1.72
N THR A 57 7.70 -9.08 2.97
CA THR A 57 7.12 -9.86 4.08
C THR A 57 6.04 -9.11 4.83
N SER A 58 6.00 -7.77 4.75
CA SER A 58 5.05 -6.95 5.49
C SER A 58 4.77 -5.61 4.80
N LEU A 59 3.61 -5.03 5.12
CA LEU A 59 3.18 -3.69 4.71
C LEU A 59 3.38 -2.62 5.79
N THR A 60 4.09 -2.89 6.89
CA THR A 60 4.25 -1.97 8.06
C THR A 60 4.61 -0.53 7.72
N GLY A 61 5.34 -0.31 6.63
CA GLY A 61 5.62 1.04 6.12
C GLY A 61 4.39 1.84 5.66
N LEU A 62 3.19 1.25 5.62
CA LEU A 62 1.94 1.90 5.30
C LEU A 62 1.07 2.19 6.53
N ALA A 63 1.61 2.05 7.75
CA ALA A 63 0.84 2.20 8.98
C ALA A 63 0.17 3.57 9.18
N SER A 64 0.57 4.59 8.41
CA SER A 64 -0.07 5.92 8.40
C SER A 64 -1.15 6.07 7.33
N LEU A 65 -1.31 5.11 6.42
CA LEU A 65 -2.22 5.20 5.27
C LEU A 65 -3.67 5.08 5.76
N THR A 66 -4.41 6.19 5.72
CA THR A 66 -5.80 6.24 6.14
C THR A 66 -6.78 6.16 4.98
N THR A 67 -6.35 6.56 3.77
CA THR A 67 -7.25 6.77 2.64
C THR A 67 -6.66 6.25 1.32
N VAL A 68 -7.42 5.39 0.64
CA VAL A 68 -7.25 5.00 -0.76
C VAL A 68 -8.53 5.42 -1.51
N ASN A 69 -8.42 6.40 -2.41
CA ASN A 69 -9.60 6.95 -3.10
C ASN A 69 -10.09 6.10 -4.29
N GLY A 70 -9.27 5.19 -4.77
CA GLY A 70 -9.50 4.34 -5.92
C GLY A 70 -9.21 2.89 -5.57
N ALA A 71 -8.61 2.14 -6.51
CA ALA A 71 -8.39 0.72 -6.30
C ALA A 71 -7.29 0.45 -5.27
N LEU A 72 -7.53 -0.49 -4.36
CA LEU A 72 -6.53 -1.12 -3.50
C LEU A 72 -6.28 -2.54 -4.01
N SER A 73 -5.09 -2.80 -4.53
CA SER A 73 -4.73 -4.10 -5.10
C SER A 73 -3.46 -4.65 -4.45
N ILE A 74 -3.58 -5.81 -3.81
CA ILE A 74 -2.47 -6.53 -3.18
C ILE A 74 -2.44 -7.93 -3.79
N LEU A 75 -1.54 -8.14 -4.75
CA LEU A 75 -1.60 -9.28 -5.67
C LEU A 75 -0.27 -10.01 -5.76
N HIS A 76 -0.27 -11.34 -5.76
CA HIS A 76 0.94 -12.14 -6.06
C HIS A 76 2.17 -11.84 -5.16
N ASN A 77 1.97 -11.47 -3.89
CA ASN A 77 3.05 -11.28 -2.91
C ASN A 77 3.17 -12.54 -2.05
N ASN A 78 3.80 -13.58 -2.60
CA ASN A 78 3.76 -14.95 -2.07
C ASN A 78 4.25 -15.11 -0.62
N VAL A 79 5.15 -14.22 -0.16
CA VAL A 79 5.73 -14.29 1.19
C VAL A 79 5.10 -13.33 2.20
N LEU A 80 4.18 -12.47 1.75
CA LEU A 80 3.45 -11.53 2.61
C LEU A 80 2.51 -12.32 3.55
N SER A 81 2.71 -12.17 4.86
CA SER A 81 2.00 -12.96 5.88
C SER A 81 0.74 -12.29 6.43
N ASP A 82 0.70 -10.97 6.40
CA ASP A 82 -0.32 -10.14 7.05
C ASP A 82 -0.50 -8.81 6.30
N LEU A 83 -1.58 -8.11 6.64
CA LEU A 83 -1.90 -6.76 6.16
C LEU A 83 -1.84 -5.73 7.30
N ASP A 84 -1.12 -5.99 8.39
CA ASP A 84 -1.22 -5.18 9.62
C ASP A 84 -0.78 -3.73 9.41
N GLY A 85 0.09 -3.50 8.42
CA GLY A 85 0.44 -2.17 7.94
C GLY A 85 -0.74 -1.35 7.41
N LEU A 86 -1.92 -1.94 7.19
CA LEU A 86 -3.13 -1.25 6.74
C LEU A 86 -4.18 -1.09 7.86
N SER A 87 -3.85 -1.40 9.11
CA SER A 87 -4.78 -1.30 10.25
C SER A 87 -5.31 0.12 10.51
N ALA A 88 -4.59 1.15 10.05
CA ALA A 88 -5.00 2.56 10.09
C ALA A 88 -5.93 2.97 8.94
N LEU A 89 -6.14 2.11 7.93
CA LEU A 89 -7.00 2.41 6.80
C LEU A 89 -8.44 2.63 7.29
N ARG A 90 -9.06 3.71 6.81
CA ARG A 90 -10.45 4.10 7.11
C ARG A 90 -11.32 4.14 5.87
N THR A 91 -10.73 4.38 4.71
CA THR A 91 -11.48 4.49 3.46
C THR A 91 -10.71 3.81 2.34
N ALA A 92 -11.38 2.86 1.68
CA ALA A 92 -10.98 2.29 0.40
C ALA A 92 -12.17 2.47 -0.55
N ALA A 93 -12.27 3.65 -1.18
CA ALA A 93 -13.47 4.06 -1.90
C ALA A 93 -13.68 3.35 -3.25
N GLY A 94 -12.65 2.64 -3.74
CA GLY A 94 -12.73 1.82 -4.94
C GLY A 94 -12.64 0.33 -4.64
N PRO A 95 -12.60 -0.50 -5.70
CA PRO A 95 -12.50 -1.94 -5.55
C PRO A 95 -11.26 -2.37 -4.75
N VAL A 96 -11.46 -3.35 -3.86
CA VAL A 96 -10.40 -3.98 -3.08
C VAL A 96 -10.15 -5.38 -3.63
N TYR A 97 -8.93 -5.62 -4.10
CA TYR A 97 -8.48 -6.92 -4.59
C TYR A 97 -7.32 -7.42 -3.74
N VAL A 98 -7.54 -8.53 -3.05
CA VAL A 98 -6.51 -9.28 -2.32
C VAL A 98 -6.53 -10.69 -2.86
N ASP A 99 -5.58 -10.99 -3.75
CA ASP A 99 -5.54 -12.27 -4.47
C ASP A 99 -4.11 -12.81 -4.59
N SER A 100 -3.99 -14.13 -4.66
CA SER A 100 -2.71 -14.81 -4.91
C SER A 100 -1.59 -14.43 -3.93
N ASN A 101 -1.91 -14.17 -2.65
CA ASN A 101 -0.94 -13.97 -1.57
C ASN A 101 -0.86 -15.24 -0.72
N ALA A 102 -0.05 -16.21 -1.16
CA ALA A 102 -0.09 -17.59 -0.66
C ALA A 102 0.12 -17.77 0.86
N ARG A 103 0.82 -16.83 1.51
CA ARG A 103 1.09 -16.86 2.96
C ARG A 103 0.16 -15.98 3.78
N LEU A 104 -0.75 -15.25 3.14
CA LEU A 104 -1.63 -14.32 3.83
C LEU A 104 -2.68 -15.08 4.62
N ALA A 105 -2.66 -14.92 5.95
CA ALA A 105 -3.56 -15.67 6.83
C ALA A 105 -4.94 -15.01 6.97
N SER A 106 -5.02 -13.68 6.82
CA SER A 106 -6.24 -12.92 7.10
C SER A 106 -6.23 -11.57 6.39
N VAL A 107 -7.43 -11.08 6.07
CA VAL A 107 -7.68 -9.69 5.62
C VAL A 107 -8.27 -8.82 6.72
N GLY A 108 -8.24 -9.28 7.98
CA GLY A 108 -8.88 -8.61 9.12
C GLY A 108 -8.39 -7.18 9.39
N ALA A 109 -7.17 -6.83 8.97
CA ALA A 109 -6.67 -5.46 9.05
C ALA A 109 -7.55 -4.46 8.26
N LEU A 110 -8.32 -4.92 7.27
CA LEU A 110 -9.21 -4.10 6.46
C LEU A 110 -10.61 -3.92 7.07
N CYS A 111 -10.95 -4.59 8.17
CA CYS A 111 -12.27 -4.50 8.79
C CYS A 111 -12.61 -3.10 9.33
N ASN A 112 -11.60 -2.23 9.51
CA ASN A 112 -11.77 -0.85 9.95
C ASN A 112 -12.07 0.12 8.80
N ALA A 113 -11.92 -0.33 7.55
CA ALA A 113 -12.12 0.50 6.38
C ALA A 113 -13.57 0.41 5.89
N THR A 114 -14.14 1.55 5.54
CA THR A 114 -15.32 1.58 4.67
C THR A 114 -14.88 1.24 3.24
N ILE A 115 -15.50 0.20 2.68
CA ILE A 115 -15.28 -0.34 1.33
C ILE A 115 -16.57 -0.17 0.53
#